data_AF-A0A0C9YD03-F1
#
_entry.id   AF-A0A0C9YD03-F1
#
_cell.length_a   1.000
_cell.length_b   1.000
_cell.length_c   1.000
_cell.angle_alpha   90.00
_cell.angle_beta   90.00
_cell.angle_gamma   90.00
#
_symmetry.space_group_name_H-M   'P 1'
#
loop_
_entity.id
_entity.type
_entity.pdbx_description
1 polymer ?
#
loop_
_entity_poly.entity_id
_entity_poly.type
_entity_poly.pdbx_seq_one_letter_code
_entity_poly.pdbx_strand_id
1 'polypeptide(L)'
;METGITKPPLLLGLKPSRSLGVPLCMTTDLMHLTGNLSDLHISLWRSMMECSNSDDRDSWDWAVFHDEDIWTSHGQAIEDAGTSIPGSFDHKPCNITNKINMDYKTWEFHLYIFCLVPALLHNILPERYWLNFCKLVRGIQIMSQHAINKQDLEHAYVLLCSWGHEFELIYYQLRQD
;
A
#
# COMPACT_ATOMS: atom_id res chain seq x y z
N MET A 1 17.63 -26.45 -26.74
CA MET A 1 16.39 -26.53 -25.93
C MET A 1 16.77 -26.39 -24.45
N GLU A 2 17.51 -25.34 -24.10
CA GLU A 2 18.19 -25.20 -22.80
C GLU A 2 17.58 -24.12 -21.92
N THR A 3 16.78 -23.21 -22.49
CA THR A 3 16.21 -22.05 -21.78
C THR A 3 14.71 -22.17 -21.49
N GLY A 4 14.04 -23.24 -21.93
CA GLY A 4 12.59 -23.41 -21.76
C GLY A 4 11.70 -22.44 -22.56
N ILE A 5 12.29 -21.48 -23.29
CA ILE A 5 11.55 -20.52 -24.12
C ILE A 5 11.15 -21.20 -25.43
N THR A 6 9.86 -21.50 -25.56
CA THR A 6 9.30 -22.24 -26.71
C THR A 6 8.75 -21.34 -27.81
N LYS A 7 8.54 -20.03 -27.55
CA LYS A 7 8.01 -19.06 -28.53
C LYS A 7 8.63 -17.67 -28.31
N PRO A 8 8.84 -16.88 -29.37
CA PRO A 8 9.22 -15.48 -29.21
C PRO A 8 8.15 -14.72 -28.41
N PRO A 9 8.54 -13.83 -27.46
CA PRO A 9 7.60 -12.98 -26.74
C PRO A 9 6.67 -12.22 -27.70
N LEU A 10 5.39 -12.06 -27.33
CA LEU A 10 4.37 -11.33 -28.12
C LEU A 10 4.87 -9.94 -28.59
N LEU A 11 5.66 -9.27 -27.76
CA LEU A 11 6.27 -7.96 -28.06
C LEU A 11 7.19 -7.99 -29.29
N LEU A 12 7.90 -9.09 -29.55
CA LEU A 12 8.74 -9.24 -30.76
C LEU A 12 7.93 -9.48 -32.04
N GLY A 13 6.66 -9.87 -31.91
CA GLY A 13 5.73 -9.98 -33.04
C GLY A 13 5.13 -8.65 -33.49
N LEU A 14 5.32 -7.58 -32.71
CA LEU A 14 4.82 -6.26 -33.04
C LEU A 14 5.70 -5.61 -34.12
N LYS A 15 5.09 -4.93 -35.09
CA LYS A 15 5.84 -4.19 -36.12
C LYS A 15 6.60 -3.04 -35.46
N PRO A 16 7.94 -2.95 -35.58
CA PRO A 16 8.71 -1.90 -34.93
C PRO A 16 8.28 -0.47 -35.32
N SER A 17 7.83 -0.28 -36.56
CA SER A 17 7.33 1.02 -37.05
C SER A 17 5.93 1.40 -36.54
N ARG A 18 5.25 0.50 -35.83
CA ARG A 18 3.91 0.68 -35.25
C ARG A 18 3.86 0.31 -33.76
N SER A 19 5.01 0.06 -33.15
CA SER A 19 5.14 -0.24 -31.73
C SER A 19 5.97 0.87 -31.11
N LEU A 20 5.53 1.36 -29.95
CA LEU A 20 6.45 2.01 -29.04
C LEU A 20 7.50 0.93 -28.70
N GLY A 21 8.79 1.23 -28.89
CA GLY A 21 9.86 0.26 -28.69
C GLY A 21 9.80 -0.40 -27.30
N VAL A 22 10.49 -1.52 -27.13
CA VAL A 22 10.56 -2.16 -25.80
C VAL A 22 11.14 -1.15 -24.81
N PRO A 23 10.46 -0.87 -23.68
CA PRO A 23 10.99 0.03 -22.66
C PRO A 23 12.41 -0.39 -22.28
N LEU A 24 13.34 0.56 -22.25
CA LEU A 24 14.73 0.31 -21.81
C LEU A 24 14.82 -0.11 -20.33
N CYS A 25 13.73 0.08 -19.60
CA CYS A 25 13.51 -0.29 -18.22
C CYS A 25 12.10 -0.87 -18.13
N MET A 26 11.98 -2.12 -17.66
CA MET A 26 10.71 -2.60 -17.14
C MET A 26 10.46 -1.82 -15.85
N THR A 27 9.43 -0.99 -15.83
CA THR A 27 9.01 -0.26 -14.63
C THR A 27 8.89 -1.23 -13.48
N THR A 28 9.51 -0.93 -12.33
CA THR A 28 9.34 -1.69 -11.10
C THR A 28 7.86 -1.95 -10.88
N ASP A 29 7.51 -3.18 -10.51
CA ASP A 29 6.12 -3.59 -10.26
C ASP A 29 5.58 -2.95 -8.97
N LEU A 30 5.35 -1.65 -9.05
CA LEU A 30 4.78 -0.82 -7.98
C LEU A 30 3.35 -1.26 -7.66
N MET A 31 2.64 -1.82 -8.63
CA MET A 31 1.26 -2.30 -8.44
C MET A 31 1.22 -3.43 -7.42
N HIS A 32 2.05 -4.48 -7.58
CA HIS A 32 2.08 -5.57 -6.62
C HIS A 32 2.70 -5.17 -5.29
N LEU A 33 3.76 -4.34 -5.30
CA LEU A 33 4.36 -3.86 -4.05
C LEU A 33 3.37 -3.06 -3.21
N THR A 34 2.63 -2.13 -3.82
CA THR A 34 1.62 -1.32 -3.12
C THR A 34 0.45 -2.18 -2.65
N GLY A 35 0.04 -3.20 -3.41
CA GLY A 35 -0.94 -4.19 -2.97
C GLY A 35 -0.49 -4.96 -1.73
N ASN A 36 0.73 -5.51 -1.75
CA ASN A 36 1.28 -6.27 -0.61
C ASN A 36 1.45 -5.41 0.65
N LEU A 37 1.92 -4.18 0.49
CA LEU A 37 2.03 -3.24 1.62
C LEU A 37 0.67 -2.88 2.21
N SER A 38 -0.34 -2.73 1.35
CA SER A 38 -1.72 -2.48 1.77
C SER A 38 -2.26 -3.63 2.60
N ASP A 39 -2.11 -4.85 2.10
CA ASP A 39 -2.56 -6.07 2.77
C ASP A 39 -1.87 -6.28 4.13
N LEU A 40 -0.55 -6.05 4.18
CA LEU A 40 0.23 -6.11 5.42
C LEU A 40 -0.31 -5.14 6.49
N HIS A 41 -0.52 -3.87 6.14
CA HIS A 41 -0.98 -2.87 7.11
C HIS A 41 -2.42 -3.12 7.56
N ILE A 42 -3.31 -3.51 6.65
CA ILE A 42 -4.69 -3.89 7.02
C ILE A 42 -4.67 -5.10 7.95
N SER A 43 -3.84 -6.11 7.65
CA SER A 43 -3.71 -7.30 8.48
C SER A 43 -3.18 -6.98 9.89
N LEU A 44 -2.24 -6.04 10.00
CA LEU A 44 -1.75 -5.53 11.28
C LEU A 44 -2.86 -4.82 12.06
N TRP A 45 -3.52 -3.84 11.45
CA TRP A 45 -4.53 -3.03 12.14
C TRP A 45 -5.78 -3.83 12.51
N ARG A 46 -6.12 -4.87 11.76
CA ARG A 46 -7.21 -5.80 12.07
C ARG A 46 -6.80 -6.98 12.96
N SER A 47 -5.53 -7.05 13.38
CA SER A 47 -5.02 -8.19 14.15
C SER A 47 -5.23 -9.56 13.47
N MET A 48 -5.17 -9.61 12.12
CA MET A 48 -5.36 -10.83 11.34
C MET A 48 -4.09 -11.67 11.18
N MET A 49 -2.92 -11.11 11.51
CA MET A 49 -1.65 -11.83 11.42
C MET A 49 -1.59 -13.01 12.40
N GLU A 50 -0.93 -14.09 12.01
CA GLU A 50 -0.66 -15.21 12.91
C GLU A 50 0.14 -14.74 14.12
N CYS A 51 -0.32 -15.11 15.32
CA CYS A 51 0.35 -14.78 16.57
C CYS A 51 1.27 -15.94 16.94
N SER A 52 2.54 -15.66 17.23
CA SER A 52 3.44 -16.67 17.77
C SER A 52 3.01 -17.05 19.19
N ASN A 53 3.46 -18.22 19.67
CA ASN A 53 3.13 -18.69 21.02
C ASN A 53 3.71 -17.81 22.14
N SER A 54 4.70 -16.98 21.82
CA SER A 54 5.38 -16.07 22.73
C SER A 54 4.81 -14.64 22.67
N ASP A 55 3.84 -14.39 21.80
CA ASP A 55 3.21 -13.09 21.63
C ASP A 55 1.71 -13.14 21.98
N ASP A 56 1.12 -11.96 22.17
CA ASP A 56 -0.29 -11.83 22.54
C ASP A 56 -0.95 -10.73 21.72
N ARG A 57 -2.03 -11.08 21.00
CA ARG A 57 -2.81 -10.14 20.18
C ARG A 57 -3.43 -9.02 21.00
N ASP A 58 -3.79 -9.29 22.26
CA ASP A 58 -4.37 -8.27 23.14
C ASP A 58 -3.33 -7.18 23.52
N SER A 59 -2.04 -7.45 23.29
CA SER A 59 -0.96 -6.48 23.51
C SER A 59 -0.70 -5.56 22.31
N TRP A 60 -1.33 -5.82 21.16
CA TRP A 60 -1.11 -5.07 19.92
C TRP A 60 -1.88 -3.74 19.93
N ASP A 61 -1.27 -2.69 20.46
CA ASP A 61 -1.87 -1.34 20.49
C ASP A 61 -2.05 -0.71 19.09
N TRP A 62 -1.42 -1.28 18.06
CA TRP A 62 -1.66 -0.92 16.66
C TRP A 62 -2.92 -1.56 16.06
N ALA A 63 -3.54 -2.54 16.72
CA ALA A 63 -4.71 -3.27 16.22
C ALA A 63 -6.02 -2.48 16.38
N VAL A 64 -6.05 -1.25 15.86
CA VAL A 64 -7.16 -0.31 16.01
C VAL A 64 -8.47 -0.75 15.34
N PHE A 65 -8.41 -1.75 14.47
CA PHE A 65 -9.55 -2.35 13.77
C PHE A 65 -9.78 -3.81 14.18
N HIS A 66 -9.31 -4.22 15.36
CA HIS A 66 -9.66 -5.53 15.92
C HIS A 66 -11.18 -5.66 16.16
N ASP A 67 -11.84 -4.55 16.53
CA ASP A 67 -13.29 -4.49 16.68
C ASP A 67 -13.97 -4.29 15.30
N GLU A 68 -14.90 -5.18 14.97
CA GLU A 68 -15.64 -5.17 13.69
C GLU A 68 -16.57 -3.95 13.53
N ASP A 69 -17.08 -3.37 14.61
CA ASP A 69 -17.91 -2.15 14.57
C ASP A 69 -17.05 -0.93 14.22
N ILE A 70 -15.83 -0.85 14.76
CA ILE A 70 -14.85 0.19 14.42
C ILE A 70 -14.41 0.02 12.96
N TRP A 71 -14.11 -1.22 12.53
CA TRP A 71 -13.76 -1.52 11.15
C TRP A 71 -14.87 -1.14 10.16
N THR A 72 -16.12 -1.49 10.48
CA THR A 72 -17.30 -1.13 9.67
C THR A 72 -17.49 0.38 9.59
N SER A 73 -17.33 1.08 10.70
CA SER A 73 -17.41 2.54 10.76
C SER A 73 -16.32 3.22 9.92
N HIS A 74 -15.10 2.68 9.93
CA HIS A 74 -14.01 3.13 9.06
C HIS A 74 -14.33 2.91 7.58
N GLY A 75 -14.91 1.75 7.25
CA GLY A 75 -15.45 1.47 5.92
C GLY A 75 -16.42 2.52 5.40
N GLN A 76 -17.35 2.96 6.25
CA GLN A 76 -18.29 4.02 5.93
C GLN A 76 -17.59 5.38 5.73
N ALA A 77 -16.61 5.71 6.58
CA ALA A 77 -15.86 6.95 6.46
C ALA A 77 -15.09 7.06 5.13
N ILE A 78 -14.57 5.95 4.61
CA ILE A 78 -13.94 5.88 3.26
C ILE A 78 -14.96 6.22 2.18
N GLU A 79 -16.15 5.64 2.26
CA GLU A 79 -17.22 5.90 1.30
C GLU A 79 -17.69 7.36 1.37
N ASP A 80 -17.83 7.92 2.56
CA ASP A 80 -18.25 9.32 2.73
C ASP A 80 -17.20 10.30 2.19
N ALA A 81 -15.92 10.01 2.41
CA ALA A 81 -14.79 10.79 1.87
C ALA A 81 -14.78 10.85 0.34
N GLY A 82 -15.41 9.89 -0.34
CA GLY A 82 -15.50 9.88 -1.80
C GLY A 82 -16.20 11.11 -2.40
N THR A 83 -17.05 11.82 -1.63
CA THR A 83 -17.66 13.09 -2.06
C THR A 83 -16.66 14.25 -2.17
N SER A 84 -15.52 14.13 -1.49
CA SER A 84 -14.45 15.13 -1.49
C SER A 84 -13.41 14.90 -2.59
N ILE A 85 -13.55 13.82 -3.37
CA ILE A 85 -12.62 13.48 -4.44
C ILE A 85 -13.14 14.07 -5.76
N PRO A 86 -12.30 14.82 -6.50
CA PRO A 86 -12.70 15.36 -7.80
C PRO A 86 -13.17 14.26 -8.74
N GLY A 87 -14.28 14.47 -9.45
CA GLY A 87 -14.81 13.51 -10.42
C GLY A 87 -13.90 13.23 -11.62
N SER A 88 -12.76 13.91 -11.74
CA SER A 88 -11.68 13.55 -12.67
C SER A 88 -10.97 12.25 -12.30
N PHE A 89 -11.13 11.77 -11.07
CA PHE A 89 -10.77 10.42 -10.66
C PHE A 89 -12.01 9.53 -10.87
N ASP A 90 -11.95 8.64 -11.84
CA ASP A 90 -13.10 7.92 -12.44
C ASP A 90 -14.00 7.13 -11.46
N HIS A 91 -13.62 6.97 -10.19
CA HIS A 91 -14.45 6.25 -9.23
C HIS A 91 -14.36 6.76 -7.80
N LYS A 92 -15.54 6.82 -7.18
CA LYS A 92 -15.71 7.05 -5.75
C LYS A 92 -15.12 5.85 -5.00
N PRO A 93 -14.23 6.04 -4.01
CA PRO A 93 -13.75 4.96 -3.16
C PRO A 93 -14.94 4.27 -2.49
N CYS A 94 -14.95 2.94 -2.56
CA CYS A 94 -16.00 2.12 -1.99
C CYS A 94 -15.71 1.81 -0.53
N ASN A 95 -16.75 1.48 0.23
CA ASN A 95 -16.60 0.88 1.54
C ASN A 95 -15.79 -0.43 1.43
N ILE A 96 -14.63 -0.47 2.09
CA ILE A 96 -13.71 -1.61 2.05
C ILE A 96 -14.28 -2.85 2.75
N THR A 97 -15.12 -2.70 3.78
CA THR A 97 -15.66 -3.83 4.54
C THR A 97 -16.61 -4.69 3.69
N ASN A 98 -17.32 -4.06 2.76
CA ASN A 98 -18.26 -4.72 1.86
C ASN A 98 -17.61 -5.48 0.70
N LYS A 99 -16.32 -5.24 0.44
CA LYS A 99 -15.70 -5.54 -0.87
C LYS A 99 -14.39 -6.34 -0.78
N ILE A 100 -13.92 -6.74 0.41
CA ILE A 100 -12.73 -7.60 0.57
C ILE A 100 -12.85 -8.91 -0.23
N ASN A 101 -14.08 -9.40 -0.45
CA ASN A 101 -14.35 -10.64 -1.21
C ASN A 101 -14.71 -10.41 -2.70
N MET A 102 -14.70 -9.18 -3.21
CA MET A 102 -15.06 -8.85 -4.61
C MET A 102 -14.07 -7.84 -5.20
N ASP A 103 -13.06 -8.32 -5.95
CA ASP A 103 -12.19 -7.56 -6.88
C ASP A 103 -12.04 -6.06 -6.57
N TYR A 104 -11.58 -5.73 -5.36
CA TYR A 104 -11.20 -4.36 -5.04
C TYR A 104 -9.99 -4.01 -5.89
N LYS A 105 -10.14 -3.04 -6.80
CA LYS A 105 -9.13 -2.81 -7.84
C LYS A 105 -7.86 -2.25 -7.20
N THR A 106 -6.68 -2.60 -7.73
CA THR A 106 -5.41 -2.16 -7.13
C THR A 106 -5.29 -0.63 -7.03
N TRP A 107 -5.90 0.10 -7.95
CA TRP A 107 -5.92 1.57 -7.89
C TRP A 107 -6.86 2.10 -6.77
N GLU A 108 -7.97 1.42 -6.46
CA GLU A 108 -8.84 1.75 -5.33
C GLU A 108 -8.07 1.54 -4.02
N PHE A 109 -7.23 0.49 -3.94
CA PHE A 109 -6.39 0.20 -2.76
C PHE A 109 -5.33 1.26 -2.60
N HIS A 110 -4.72 1.66 -3.72
CA HIS A 110 -3.73 2.70 -3.72
C HIS A 110 -4.30 4.03 -3.22
N LEU A 111 -5.46 4.44 -3.72
CA LEU A 111 -6.12 5.68 -3.28
C LEU A 111 -6.57 5.60 -1.82
N TYR A 112 -7.10 4.46 -1.39
CA TYR A 112 -7.47 4.25 0.00
C TYR A 112 -6.23 4.38 0.92
N ILE A 113 -5.23 3.54 0.75
CA ILE A 113 -4.08 3.42 1.66
C ILE A 113 -3.16 4.65 1.58
N PHE A 114 -2.81 5.11 0.38
CA PHE A 114 -1.80 6.14 0.20
C PHE A 114 -2.36 7.57 0.09
N CYS A 115 -3.69 7.75 0.10
CA CYS A 115 -4.29 9.09 0.14
C CYS A 115 -5.23 9.30 1.32
N LEU A 116 -6.18 8.40 1.57
CA LEU A 116 -7.23 8.61 2.58
C LEU A 116 -6.81 8.21 3.99
N VAL A 117 -6.21 7.02 4.12
CA VAL A 117 -5.87 6.43 5.44
C VAL A 117 -5.00 7.33 6.32
N PRO A 118 -3.99 8.08 5.83
CA PRO A 118 -3.22 8.99 6.68
C PRO A 118 -4.10 10.00 7.41
N ALA A 119 -5.13 10.52 6.74
CA ALA A 119 -6.08 11.44 7.35
C ALA A 119 -7.07 10.71 8.25
N LEU A 120 -7.63 9.58 7.79
CA LEU A 120 -8.63 8.82 8.54
C LEU A 120 -8.08 8.20 9.83
N LEU A 121 -6.80 7.80 9.86
CA LEU A 121 -6.16 7.23 11.03
C LEU A 121 -5.51 8.27 11.96
N HIS A 122 -5.53 9.56 11.61
CA HIS A 122 -4.98 10.60 12.47
C HIS A 122 -5.76 10.65 13.80
N ASN A 123 -5.06 10.56 14.93
CA ASN A 123 -5.61 10.40 16.28
C ASN A 123 -6.38 9.09 16.55
N ILE A 124 -6.42 8.14 15.61
CA ILE A 124 -6.98 6.79 15.83
C ILE A 124 -5.84 5.80 16.03
N LEU A 125 -4.90 5.77 15.09
CA LEU A 125 -3.69 4.96 15.19
C LEU A 125 -2.71 5.65 16.15
N PRO A 126 -2.09 4.94 17.12
CA PRO A 126 -1.14 5.57 18.02
C PRO A 126 0.00 6.25 17.25
N GLU A 127 0.44 7.40 17.76
CA GLU A 127 1.29 8.35 17.02
C GLU A 127 2.54 7.70 16.42
N ARG A 128 3.19 6.78 17.14
CA ARG A 128 4.38 6.07 16.66
C ARG A 128 4.14 5.27 15.37
N TYR A 129 3.00 4.60 15.27
CA TYR A 129 2.63 3.79 14.10
C TYR A 129 2.14 4.69 12.97
N TRP A 130 1.40 5.74 13.31
CA TRP A 130 0.89 6.71 12.34
C TRP A 130 2.02 7.49 11.66
N LEU A 131 3.02 7.96 12.41
CA LEU A 131 4.18 8.64 11.86
C LEU A 131 5.01 7.71 10.97
N ASN A 132 5.24 6.47 11.39
CA ASN A 132 5.92 5.47 10.57
C ASN A 132 5.15 5.23 9.25
N PHE A 133 3.84 5.01 9.34
CA PHE A 133 2.99 4.83 8.15
C PHE A 133 3.01 6.05 7.22
N CYS A 134 3.00 7.27 7.77
CA CYS A 134 3.08 8.49 6.97
C CYS A 134 4.40 8.62 6.19
N LYS A 135 5.52 8.09 6.70
CA LYS A 135 6.79 8.04 5.96
C LYS A 135 6.67 7.14 4.73
N LEU A 136 6.08 5.96 4.90
CA LEU A 136 5.79 5.06 3.77
C LEU A 136 4.93 5.78 2.73
N VAL A 137 3.83 6.36 3.18
CA VAL A 137 2.86 7.02 2.29
C VAL A 137 3.52 8.15 1.53
N ARG A 138 4.26 9.02 2.22
CA ARG A 138 4.95 10.13 1.56
C ARG A 138 6.01 9.64 0.57
N GLY A 139 6.75 8.59 0.91
CA GLY A 139 7.73 7.96 0.03
C GLY A 139 7.08 7.44 -1.26
N ILE A 140 5.99 6.68 -1.15
CA ILE A 140 5.25 6.14 -2.31
C ILE A 140 4.64 7.25 -3.16
N GLN A 141 4.08 8.31 -2.54
CA GLN A 141 3.54 9.46 -3.25
C GLN A 141 4.60 10.17 -4.09
N ILE A 142 5.80 10.39 -3.54
CA ILE A 142 6.92 10.99 -4.28
C ILE A 142 7.32 10.07 -5.45
N MET A 143 7.48 8.78 -5.21
CA MET A 143 7.88 7.80 -6.23
C MET A 143 6.83 7.63 -7.35
N SER A 144 5.60 8.07 -7.12
CA SER A 144 4.48 7.98 -8.06
C SER A 144 4.21 9.29 -8.81
N GLN A 145 5.04 10.32 -8.64
CA GLN A 145 4.91 11.58 -9.39
C GLN A 145 5.29 11.40 -10.86
N HIS A 146 4.61 12.12 -11.76
CA HIS A 146 4.90 12.12 -13.19
C HIS A 146 6.32 12.62 -13.52
N ALA A 147 6.84 13.55 -12.73
CA ALA A 147 8.21 14.04 -12.83
C ALA A 147 8.79 14.14 -11.41
N ILE A 148 9.93 13.50 -11.20
CA ILE A 148 10.60 13.43 -9.90
C ILE A 148 11.95 14.11 -10.06
N ASN A 149 12.24 15.12 -9.23
CA ASN A 149 13.56 15.74 -9.21
C ASN A 149 14.51 14.98 -8.25
N LYS A 150 15.81 15.30 -8.33
CA LYS A 150 16.82 14.63 -7.52
C LYS A 150 16.59 14.78 -6.01
N GLN A 151 16.15 15.95 -5.56
CA GLN A 151 15.91 16.22 -4.14
C GLN A 151 14.72 15.40 -3.61
N ASP A 152 13.66 15.29 -4.40
CA ASP A 152 12.51 14.45 -4.09
C ASP A 152 12.92 12.97 -4.01
N LEU A 153 13.77 12.50 -4.92
CA LEU A 153 14.29 11.13 -4.89
C LEU A 153 15.15 10.86 -3.65
N GLU A 154 16.06 11.78 -3.30
CA GLU A 154 16.87 11.69 -2.07
C GLU A 154 15.98 11.70 -0.82
N HIS A 155 14.94 12.51 -0.81
CA HIS A 155 13.98 12.57 0.29
C HIS A 155 13.15 11.28 0.40
N ALA A 156 12.64 10.75 -0.72
CA ALA A 156 11.92 9.48 -0.74
C ALA A 156 12.80 8.33 -0.25
N TYR A 157 14.08 8.31 -0.63
CA TYR A 157 15.05 7.32 -0.15
C TYR A 157 15.16 7.36 1.38
N VAL A 158 15.36 8.54 1.97
CA VAL A 158 15.44 8.69 3.44
C VAL A 158 14.14 8.24 4.13
N LEU A 159 12.97 8.62 3.58
CA LEU A 159 11.67 8.25 4.12
C LEU A 159 11.44 6.74 4.10
N LEU A 160 11.73 6.07 2.98
CA LEU A 160 11.49 4.64 2.83
C LEU A 160 12.49 3.80 3.64
N CYS A 161 13.76 4.22 3.72
CA CYS A 161 14.76 3.55 4.57
C CYS A 161 14.42 3.69 6.07
N SER A 162 14.04 4.90 6.50
CA SER A 162 13.63 5.12 7.90
C SER A 162 12.35 4.38 8.23
N TRP A 163 11.36 4.37 7.32
CA TRP A 163 10.15 3.59 7.48
C TRP A 163 10.44 2.12 7.75
N GLY A 164 11.25 1.47 6.89
CA GLY A 164 11.55 0.04 7.02
C GLY A 164 12.24 -0.30 8.35
N HIS A 165 13.25 0.49 8.72
CA HIS A 165 13.95 0.30 9.98
C HIS A 165 13.03 0.48 11.20
N GLU A 166 12.24 1.56 11.22
CA GLU A 166 11.31 1.82 12.32
C GLU A 166 10.18 0.79 12.38
N PHE A 167 9.73 0.29 11.23
CA PHE A 167 8.71 -0.75 11.15
C PHE A 167 9.16 -2.02 11.87
N GLU A 168 10.40 -2.46 11.63
CA GLU A 168 11.00 -3.59 12.35
C GLU A 168 11.10 -3.34 13.86
N LEU A 169 11.39 -2.11 14.28
CA LEU A 169 11.50 -1.74 15.70
C LEU A 169 10.15 -1.72 16.42
N ILE A 170 9.09 -1.23 15.77
CA ILE A 170 7.79 -0.98 16.43
C ILE A 170 6.79 -2.13 16.29
N TYR A 171 6.85 -2.89 15.19
CA TYR A 171 5.98 -4.05 14.96
C TYR A 171 6.67 -5.36 15.34
N TYR A 172 7.85 -5.63 14.79
CA TYR A 172 8.57 -6.88 15.09
C TYR A 172 9.34 -6.84 16.41
N GLN A 173 9.70 -5.65 16.88
CA GLN A 173 10.49 -5.43 18.10
C GLN A 173 11.84 -6.17 18.08
N LEU A 174 12.35 -6.47 16.88
CA LEU A 174 13.57 -7.27 16.62
C LEU A 174 13.59 -8.63 17.33
N ARG A 175 12.41 -9.21 17.62
CA ARG A 175 12.34 -10.54 18.22
C ARG A 175 12.72 -11.61 17.19
N GLN A 176 13.30 -12.72 17.66
CA GLN A 176 13.89 -13.79 16.82
C GLN A 176 13.07 -15.10 16.84
N ASP A 177 11.93 -15.08 17.51
CA ASP A 177 11.06 -16.20 17.83
C ASP A 177 9.93 -16.42 16.81
#